data_AF-A0A946QEN1-F1
#
_entry.id   AF-A0A946QEN1-F1
#
_cell.length_a   1.000
_cell.length_b   1.000
_cell.length_c   1.000
_cell.angle_alpha   90.00
_cell.angle_beta   90.00
_cell.angle_gamma   90.00
#
_symmetry.space_group_name_H-M   'P 1'
#
loop_
_entity.id
_entity.type
_entity.pdbx_description
1 polymer ?
#
loop_
_entity_poly.entity_id
_entity_poly.type
_entity_poly.pdbx_seq_one_letter_code
_entity_poly.pdbx_strand_id
1 'polypeptide(L)'
;MVLLGAAVISTVFAAAATREARDADVQRGLAESRMVEARQAQKNADEERKEAEEQRAVAEIREADAKLAQNNEAELRKLAERQAYTSDMLLVQRDWEDANVLHMQDLLDRHQNNELRGFEWDYWNHKLHHNVYSLKGHSNNVYSASFSPDGKRIVSGGSDNVLKIWDARPIEGQH
;
A
#
# COMPACT_ATOMS: atom_id res chain seq x y z
N MET A 1 21.55 -62.01 -84.26
CA MET A 1 21.69 -60.64 -83.70
C MET A 1 20.48 -60.14 -82.89
N VAL A 2 19.28 -60.74 -83.02
CA VAL A 2 18.06 -60.22 -82.34
C VAL A 2 17.96 -60.61 -80.84
N LEU A 3 18.51 -61.76 -80.44
CA LEU A 3 18.39 -62.28 -79.07
C LEU A 3 19.23 -61.53 -78.01
N LEU A 4 20.31 -60.85 -78.42
CA LEU A 4 21.17 -60.09 -77.50
C LEU A 4 20.57 -58.73 -77.10
N GLY A 5 19.75 -58.11 -77.96
CA GLY A 5 19.12 -56.82 -77.69
C GLY A 5 18.01 -56.90 -76.62
N ALA A 6 17.23 -57.98 -76.61
CA ALA A 6 16.14 -58.16 -75.66
C ALA A 6 16.63 -58.39 -74.22
N ALA A 7 17.73 -59.13 -74.06
CA ALA A 7 18.30 -59.42 -72.74
C ALA A 7 18.87 -58.17 -72.05
N VAL A 8 19.55 -57.30 -72.81
CA VAL A 8 20.14 -56.03 -72.30
C VAL A 8 19.04 -55.04 -71.90
N ILE A 9 17.98 -54.91 -72.71
CA ILE A 9 16.84 -54.03 -72.39
C ILE A 9 16.14 -54.50 -71.11
N SER A 10 15.95 -55.81 -70.93
CA SER A 10 15.33 -56.37 -69.73
C SER A 10 16.18 -56.17 -68.46
N THR A 11 17.51 -56.27 -68.55
CA THR A 11 18.40 -56.03 -67.40
C THR A 11 18.45 -54.55 -67.02
N VAL A 12 18.46 -53.64 -68.00
CA VAL A 12 18.42 -52.19 -67.73
C VAL A 12 17.08 -51.79 -67.11
N PHE A 13 15.97 -52.37 -67.56
CA PHE A 13 14.65 -52.13 -66.96
C PHE A 13 14.57 -52.66 -65.52
N ALA A 14 15.10 -53.85 -65.26
CA ALA A 14 15.17 -54.42 -63.91
C ALA A 14 16.09 -53.59 -62.99
N ALA A 15 17.21 -53.07 -63.50
CA ALA A 15 18.12 -52.19 -62.77
C ALA A 15 17.48 -50.81 -62.48
N ALA A 16 16.70 -50.27 -63.41
CA ALA A 16 15.95 -49.03 -63.21
C ALA A 16 14.86 -49.21 -62.15
N ALA A 17 14.06 -50.28 -62.25
CA ALA A 17 13.01 -50.59 -61.29
C ALA A 17 13.55 -50.83 -59.86
N THR A 18 14.72 -51.47 -59.73
CA THR A 18 15.38 -51.67 -58.42
C THR A 18 15.97 -50.39 -57.84
N ARG A 19 16.43 -49.46 -58.69
CA ARG A 19 16.91 -48.14 -58.25
C ARG A 19 15.76 -47.26 -57.76
N GLU A 20 14.65 -47.27 -58.48
CA GLU A 20 13.42 -46.54 -58.14
C GLU A 20 12.80 -47.08 -56.83
N ALA A 21 12.80 -48.40 -56.63
CA ALA A 21 12.39 -49.02 -55.37
C ALA A 21 13.29 -48.62 -54.18
N ARG A 22 14.62 -48.54 -54.38
CA ARG A 22 15.56 -48.07 -53.36
C ARG A 22 15.33 -46.60 -53.00
N ASP A 23 15.11 -45.74 -54.00
CA ASP A 23 14.84 -44.32 -53.75
C ASP A 23 13.50 -44.12 -53.00
N ALA A 24 12.47 -44.91 -53.35
CA ALA A 24 11.21 -44.90 -52.63
C ALA A 24 11.35 -45.35 -51.16
N ASP A 25 12.13 -46.39 -50.88
CA ASP A 25 12.43 -46.85 -49.51
C ASP A 25 13.20 -45.80 -48.72
N VAL A 26 14.17 -45.11 -49.33
CA VAL A 26 14.91 -44.01 -48.69
C VAL A 26 13.98 -42.85 -48.37
N GLN A 27 13.11 -42.43 -49.30
CA GLN A 27 12.13 -41.36 -49.06
C GLN A 27 11.14 -41.74 -47.95
N ARG A 28 10.74 -43.01 -47.89
CA ARG A 28 9.86 -43.52 -46.84
C ARG A 28 10.51 -43.46 -45.46
N GLY A 29 11.76 -43.92 -45.33
CA GLY A 29 12.51 -43.82 -44.07
C GLY A 29 12.74 -42.37 -43.62
N LEU A 30 13.00 -41.46 -44.57
CA LEU A 30 13.15 -40.03 -44.29
C LEU A 30 11.83 -39.39 -43.83
N ALA A 31 10.71 -39.78 -44.45
CA ALA A 31 9.38 -39.34 -44.04
C ALA A 31 9.02 -39.85 -42.64
N GLU A 32 9.34 -41.11 -42.32
CA GLU A 32 9.13 -41.70 -41.00
C GLU A 32 9.97 -40.98 -39.92
N SER A 33 11.25 -40.70 -40.18
CA SER A 33 12.12 -39.92 -39.27
C SER A 33 11.55 -38.53 -39.00
N ARG A 34 11.12 -37.81 -40.04
CA ARG A 34 10.49 -36.49 -39.90
C ARG A 34 9.19 -36.53 -39.11
N MET A 35 8.38 -37.57 -39.26
CA MET A 35 7.17 -37.74 -38.46
C MET A 35 7.49 -38.00 -36.99
N VAL A 36 8.54 -38.77 -36.69
CA VAL A 36 8.99 -39.01 -35.31
C VAL A 36 9.50 -37.71 -34.66
N GLU A 37 10.33 -36.96 -35.38
CA GLU A 37 10.83 -35.65 -34.92
C GLU A 37 9.68 -34.65 -34.70
N ALA A 38 8.75 -34.55 -35.65
CA ALA A 38 7.59 -33.69 -35.51
C ALA A 38 6.72 -34.08 -34.31
N ARG A 39 6.53 -35.39 -34.07
CA ARG A 39 5.77 -35.89 -32.93
C ARG A 39 6.46 -35.59 -31.60
N GLN A 40 7.79 -35.67 -31.55
CA GLN A 40 8.55 -35.32 -30.35
C GLN A 40 8.53 -33.82 -30.10
N ALA A 41 8.73 -33.01 -31.14
CA ALA A 41 8.63 -31.56 -31.04
C ALA A 41 7.24 -31.12 -30.56
N GLN A 42 6.19 -31.77 -31.04
CA GLN A 42 4.82 -31.47 -30.60
C GLN A 42 4.62 -31.80 -29.11
N LYS A 43 5.12 -32.96 -28.65
CA LYS A 43 5.07 -33.31 -27.22
C LYS A 43 5.82 -32.31 -26.33
N ASN A 44 7.04 -31.94 -26.72
CA ASN A 44 7.82 -30.96 -25.97
C ASN A 44 7.10 -29.61 -25.92
N ALA A 45 6.52 -29.16 -27.04
CA ALA A 45 5.75 -27.91 -27.07
C ALA A 45 4.47 -27.98 -26.22
N ASP A 46 3.81 -29.14 -26.16
CA ASP A 46 2.64 -29.34 -25.30
C ASP A 46 3.03 -29.33 -23.80
N GLU A 47 4.17 -29.92 -23.43
CA GLU A 47 4.72 -29.87 -22.08
C GLU A 47 5.10 -28.44 -21.67
N GLU A 48 5.84 -27.72 -22.52
CA GLU A 48 6.20 -26.32 -22.28
C GLU A 48 4.97 -25.42 -22.13
N ARG A 49 3.92 -25.64 -22.92
CA ARG A 49 2.65 -24.91 -22.80
C ARG A 49 1.99 -25.19 -21.46
N LYS A 50 1.97 -26.44 -21.02
CA LYS A 50 1.38 -26.83 -19.73
C LYS A 50 2.16 -26.21 -18.57
N GLU A 51 3.49 -26.26 -18.60
CA GLU A 51 4.32 -25.61 -17.58
C GLU A 51 4.11 -24.10 -17.56
N ALA A 52 4.02 -23.46 -18.74
CA ALA A 52 3.74 -22.02 -18.82
C ALA A 52 2.34 -21.68 -18.28
N GLU A 53 1.34 -22.52 -18.49
CA GLU A 53 0.00 -22.36 -17.94
C GLU A 53 -0.02 -22.52 -16.41
N GLU A 54 0.68 -23.52 -15.88
CA GLU A 54 0.84 -23.72 -14.44
C GLU A 54 1.57 -22.53 -13.79
N GLN A 55 2.64 -22.04 -14.41
CA GLN A 55 3.36 -20.85 -13.93
C GLN A 55 2.49 -19.59 -13.94
N ARG A 56 1.65 -19.42 -14.98
CA ARG A 56 0.70 -18.31 -15.03
C ARG A 56 -0.34 -18.39 -13.92
N ALA A 57 -0.89 -19.59 -13.67
CA ALA A 57 -1.84 -19.80 -12.58
C ALA A 57 -1.20 -19.49 -11.20
N VAL A 58 0.04 -19.92 -10.97
CA VAL A 58 0.78 -19.61 -9.73
C VAL A 58 1.05 -18.10 -9.60
N ALA A 59 1.40 -17.42 -10.70
CA ALA A 59 1.62 -15.98 -10.71
C ALA A 59 0.34 -15.20 -10.38
N GLU A 60 -0.81 -15.61 -10.92
CA GLU A 60 -2.12 -15.02 -10.60
C GLU A 60 -2.48 -15.17 -9.12
N ILE A 61 -2.29 -16.37 -8.55
CA ILE A 61 -2.55 -16.61 -7.12
C ILE A 61 -1.65 -15.70 -6.27
N ARG A 62 -0.35 -15.64 -6.60
CA ARG A 62 0.60 -14.78 -5.87
C ARG A 62 0.23 -13.31 -5.96
N GLU A 63 -0.25 -12.83 -7.12
CA GLU A 63 -0.72 -11.46 -7.28
C GLU A 63 -1.97 -11.19 -6.45
N ALA A 64 -2.91 -12.13 -6.42
CA ALA A 64 -4.12 -12.05 -5.60
C ALA A 64 -3.78 -12.00 -4.10
N ASP A 65 -2.88 -12.86 -3.63
CA ASP A 65 -2.42 -12.89 -2.24
C ASP A 65 -1.70 -11.59 -1.84
N ALA A 66 -0.87 -11.05 -2.74
CA ALA A 66 -0.20 -9.77 -2.51
C ALA A 66 -1.20 -8.61 -2.40
N LYS A 67 -2.22 -8.57 -3.26
CA LYS A 67 -3.30 -7.58 -3.18
C LYS A 67 -4.11 -7.72 -1.90
N LEU A 68 -4.41 -8.95 -1.48
CA LEU A 68 -5.12 -9.21 -0.22
C LEU A 68 -4.31 -8.73 0.99
N ALA A 69 -3.01 -9.05 1.02
CA ALA A 69 -2.11 -8.59 2.08
C ALA A 69 -2.06 -7.06 2.15
N GLN A 70 -1.89 -6.39 1.01
CA GLN A 70 -1.88 -4.93 0.94
C GLN A 70 -3.19 -4.30 1.44
N ASN A 71 -4.34 -4.87 1.05
CA ASN A 71 -5.64 -4.38 1.50
C ASN A 71 -5.80 -4.57 3.02
N ASN A 72 -5.40 -5.73 3.55
CA ASN A 72 -5.46 -6.00 4.99
C ASN A 72 -4.58 -5.03 5.79
N GLU A 73 -3.35 -4.76 5.33
CA GLU A 73 -2.46 -3.79 5.94
C GLU A 73 -3.03 -2.37 5.91
N ALA A 74 -3.64 -1.97 4.78
CA ALA A 74 -4.29 -0.67 4.65
C ALA A 74 -5.47 -0.51 5.62
N GLU A 75 -6.28 -1.55 5.80
CA GLU A 75 -7.39 -1.53 6.76
C GLU A 75 -6.91 -1.52 8.22
N LEU A 76 -5.87 -2.30 8.55
CA LEU A 76 -5.25 -2.27 9.88
C LEU A 76 -4.67 -0.90 10.21
N ARG A 77 -4.04 -0.25 9.22
CA ARG A 77 -3.51 1.11 9.37
C ARG A 77 -4.62 2.12 9.66
N LYS A 78 -5.72 2.10 8.90
CA LYS A 78 -6.89 2.96 9.15
C LYS A 78 -7.48 2.74 10.54
N LEU A 79 -7.55 1.48 10.99
CA LEU A 79 -8.04 1.14 12.33
C LEU A 79 -7.11 1.72 13.41
N ALA A 80 -5.79 1.57 13.25
CA ALA A 80 -4.81 2.12 14.18
C ALA A 80 -4.86 3.66 14.23
N GLU A 81 -4.99 4.32 13.09
CA GLU A 81 -5.15 5.78 13.00
C GLU A 81 -6.42 6.25 13.71
N ARG A 82 -7.54 5.53 13.55
CA ARG A 82 -8.78 5.81 14.27
C ARG A 82 -8.65 5.63 15.77
N GLN A 83 -8.00 4.55 16.20
CA GLN A 83 -7.75 4.29 17.62
C GLN A 83 -6.90 5.41 18.24
N ALA A 84 -5.80 5.78 17.58
CA ALA A 84 -4.94 6.88 18.01
C ALA A 84 -5.72 8.20 18.14
N TYR A 85 -6.51 8.57 17.12
CA TYR A 85 -7.35 9.77 17.20
C TYR A 85 -8.31 9.73 18.39
N THR A 86 -9.02 8.61 18.61
CA THR A 86 -9.95 8.51 19.74
C THR A 86 -9.24 8.59 21.09
N SER A 87 -8.05 7.99 21.21
CA SER A 87 -7.23 8.08 22.41
C SER A 87 -6.77 9.51 22.68
N ASP A 88 -6.29 10.22 21.65
CA ASP A 88 -5.86 11.60 21.77
C ASP A 88 -7.03 12.53 22.14
N MET A 89 -8.24 12.32 21.60
CA MET A 89 -9.42 13.08 22.00
C MET A 89 -9.85 12.84 23.46
N LEU A 90 -9.62 11.64 24.01
CA LEU A 90 -9.83 11.37 25.44
C LEU A 90 -8.78 12.08 26.30
N LEU A 91 -7.54 12.16 25.84
CA LEU A 91 -6.49 12.91 26.52
C LEU A 91 -6.77 14.42 26.52
N VAL A 92 -7.25 14.97 25.39
CA VAL A 92 -7.70 16.36 25.28
C VAL A 92 -8.76 16.69 26.34
N GLN A 93 -9.76 15.82 26.54
CA GLN A 93 -10.76 16.00 27.58
C GLN A 93 -10.11 16.04 28.99
N ARG A 94 -9.24 15.08 29.28
CA ARG A 94 -8.55 15.03 30.59
C ARG A 94 -7.70 16.27 30.81
N ASP A 95 -6.92 16.68 29.82
CA ASP A 95 -6.07 17.86 29.92
C ASP A 95 -6.88 19.14 30.12
N TRP A 96 -8.08 19.21 29.53
CA TRP A 96 -9.01 20.30 29.81
C TRP A 96 -9.44 20.33 31.30
N GLU A 97 -9.78 19.17 31.87
CA GLU A 97 -10.15 19.03 33.30
C GLU A 97 -8.98 19.39 34.23
N ASP A 98 -7.77 18.96 33.87
CA ASP A 98 -6.52 19.20 34.60
C ASP A 98 -5.93 20.60 34.35
N ALA A 99 -6.55 21.41 33.47
CA ALA A 99 -6.06 22.71 33.00
C ALA A 99 -4.64 22.67 32.35
N ASN A 100 -4.30 21.55 31.71
CA ASN A 100 -3.08 21.33 30.94
C ASN A 100 -3.24 21.80 29.48
N VAL A 101 -3.38 23.10 29.31
CA VAL A 101 -3.71 23.75 28.03
C VAL A 101 -2.65 23.52 26.94
N LEU A 102 -1.37 23.44 27.31
CA LEU A 102 -0.28 23.27 26.35
C LEU A 102 -0.26 21.88 25.71
N HIS A 103 -0.48 20.83 26.49
CA HIS A 103 -0.53 19.47 25.94
C HIS A 103 -1.80 19.25 25.14
N MET A 104 -2.92 19.83 25.58
CA MET A 104 -4.17 19.85 24.82
C MET A 104 -3.98 20.49 23.44
N GLN A 105 -3.26 21.61 23.37
CA GLN A 105 -2.95 22.27 22.09
C GLN A 105 -2.12 21.35 21.19
N ASP A 106 -1.03 20.76 21.69
CA ASP A 106 -0.20 19.83 20.91
C ASP A 106 -1.02 18.66 20.34
N LEU A 107 -1.90 18.07 21.15
CA LEU A 107 -2.80 17.00 20.72
C LEU A 107 -3.74 17.47 19.61
N LEU A 108 -4.31 18.67 19.70
CA LEU A 108 -5.21 19.21 18.68
C LEU A 108 -4.46 19.58 17.39
N ASP A 109 -3.27 20.18 17.49
CA ASP A 109 -2.45 20.58 16.33
C ASP A 109 -2.02 19.37 15.51
N ARG A 110 -1.69 18.24 16.15
CA ARG A 110 -1.41 16.96 15.48
C ARG A 110 -2.54 16.48 14.57
N HIS A 111 -3.78 16.86 14.86
CA HIS A 111 -4.96 16.44 14.13
C HIS A 111 -5.61 17.56 13.27
N GLN A 112 -4.98 18.74 13.16
CA GLN A 112 -5.53 19.88 12.40
C GLN A 112 -5.93 19.50 10.96
N ASN A 113 -5.08 18.71 10.29
CA ASN A 113 -5.24 18.26 8.90
C ASN A 113 -5.64 16.78 8.78
N ASN A 114 -6.18 16.18 9.84
CA ASN A 114 -6.55 14.76 9.84
C ASN A 114 -7.96 14.55 9.26
N GLU A 115 -8.11 13.57 8.36
CA GLU A 115 -9.42 13.24 7.75
C GLU A 115 -10.44 12.70 8.76
N LEU A 116 -9.98 12.14 9.89
CA LEU A 116 -10.81 11.63 10.97
C LEU A 116 -11.33 12.72 11.91
N ARG A 117 -10.95 13.99 11.67
CA ARG A 117 -11.36 15.13 12.48
C ARG A 117 -12.89 15.25 12.50
N GLY A 118 -13.47 14.98 13.66
CA GLY A 118 -14.89 15.01 13.91
C GLY A 118 -15.33 16.22 14.73
N PHE A 119 -16.57 16.18 15.21
CA PHE A 119 -17.15 17.24 16.04
C PHE A 119 -16.37 17.45 17.35
N GLU A 120 -15.72 16.40 17.87
CA GLU A 120 -14.96 16.44 19.11
C GLU A 120 -13.78 17.40 18.97
N TRP A 121 -13.01 17.27 17.89
CA TRP A 121 -11.88 18.16 17.63
C TRP A 121 -12.36 19.60 17.47
N ASP A 122 -13.40 19.86 16.68
CA ASP A 122 -13.92 21.22 16.49
C ASP A 122 -14.43 21.80 17.83
N TYR A 123 -15.10 20.99 18.64
CA TYR A 123 -15.58 21.39 19.96
C TYR A 123 -14.42 21.76 20.89
N TRP A 124 -13.41 20.90 21.01
CA TRP A 124 -12.27 21.13 21.89
C TRP A 124 -11.38 22.26 21.40
N ASN A 125 -11.13 22.33 20.09
CA ASN A 125 -10.38 23.41 19.46
C ASN A 125 -11.10 24.75 19.65
N HIS A 126 -12.43 24.77 19.47
CA HIS A 126 -13.23 25.95 19.80
C HIS A 126 -13.15 26.28 21.29
N LYS A 127 -13.28 25.31 22.20
CA LYS A 127 -13.21 25.54 23.66
C LYS A 127 -11.87 26.10 24.09
N LEU A 128 -10.78 25.61 23.52
CA LEU A 128 -9.42 26.07 23.75
C LEU A 128 -9.25 27.54 23.32
N HIS A 129 -9.72 27.89 22.12
CA HIS A 129 -9.47 29.21 21.53
C HIS A 129 -10.56 30.26 21.82
N HIS A 130 -11.74 29.85 22.28
CA HIS A 130 -12.89 30.73 22.54
C HIS A 130 -13.16 30.97 24.03
N ASN A 131 -12.53 30.22 24.95
CA ASN A 131 -12.70 30.51 26.37
C ASN A 131 -11.73 31.58 26.86
N VAL A 132 -12.30 32.53 27.59
CA VAL A 132 -11.58 33.33 28.59
C VAL A 132 -10.86 32.35 29.53
N TYR A 133 -9.53 32.31 29.49
CA TYR A 133 -8.75 31.43 30.35
C TYR A 133 -9.00 31.74 31.83
N SER A 134 -9.31 30.70 32.61
CA SER A 134 -9.41 30.81 34.07
C SER A 134 -8.03 30.62 34.69
N LEU A 135 -7.43 31.72 35.13
CA LEU A 135 -6.10 31.76 35.73
C LEU A 135 -6.15 31.22 37.17
N LYS A 136 -5.87 29.92 37.34
CA LYS A 136 -5.85 29.25 38.65
C LYS A 136 -4.50 29.43 39.33
N GLY A 137 -4.50 29.83 40.61
CA GLY A 137 -3.27 29.81 41.41
C GLY A 137 -3.26 30.70 42.64
N HIS A 138 -4.16 31.67 42.75
CA HIS A 138 -4.39 32.35 44.03
C HIS A 138 -5.06 31.39 45.01
N SER A 139 -4.57 31.35 46.24
CA SER A 139 -5.15 30.48 47.28
C SER A 139 -6.31 31.12 48.05
N ASN A 140 -6.64 32.38 47.73
CA ASN A 140 -7.72 33.15 48.33
C ASN A 140 -8.27 34.19 47.33
N ASN A 141 -9.28 34.97 47.73
CA ASN A 141 -9.97 35.94 46.88
C ASN A 141 -9.01 36.92 46.18
N VAL A 142 -9.21 37.11 44.89
CA VAL A 142 -8.51 38.13 44.09
C VAL A 142 -9.26 39.45 44.22
N TYR A 143 -8.55 40.52 44.57
CA TYR A 143 -9.16 41.84 44.73
C TYR A 143 -8.86 42.79 43.58
N SER A 144 -7.77 42.55 42.84
CA SER A 144 -7.36 43.43 41.74
C SER A 144 -6.66 42.65 40.63
N ALA A 145 -6.86 43.12 39.40
CA ALA A 145 -6.14 42.67 38.22
C ALA A 145 -5.90 43.86 37.28
N SER A 146 -4.76 43.87 36.60
CA SER A 146 -4.41 44.89 35.61
C SER A 146 -3.60 44.29 34.47
N PHE A 147 -3.80 44.82 33.26
CA PHE A 147 -3.00 44.46 32.10
C PHE A 147 -1.71 45.27 32.04
N SER A 148 -0.66 44.67 31.51
CA SER A 148 0.50 45.43 31.05
C SER A 148 0.10 46.34 29.88
N PRO A 149 0.76 47.50 29.69
CA PRO A 149 0.44 48.41 28.59
C PRO A 149 0.54 47.78 27.19
N ASP A 150 1.34 46.74 27.03
CA ASP A 150 1.52 45.99 25.78
C ASP A 150 0.52 44.83 25.61
N GLY A 151 -0.39 44.62 26.57
CA GLY A 151 -1.40 43.55 26.55
C GLY A 151 -0.84 42.14 26.70
N LYS A 152 0.47 41.97 26.91
CA LYS A 152 1.11 40.64 26.94
C LYS A 152 1.05 39.97 28.31
N ARG A 153 0.78 40.72 29.37
CA ARG A 153 0.75 40.18 30.73
C ARG A 153 -0.44 40.71 31.51
N ILE A 154 -0.90 39.89 32.45
CA ILE A 154 -1.84 40.30 33.49
C ILE A 154 -1.12 40.18 34.83
N VAL A 155 -1.27 41.19 35.68
CA VAL A 155 -0.88 41.13 37.09
C VAL A 155 -2.14 41.02 37.93
N SER A 156 -2.19 40.06 38.84
CA SER A 156 -3.29 39.90 39.80
C SER A 156 -2.78 39.90 41.24
N GLY A 157 -3.57 40.51 42.14
CA GLY A 157 -3.29 40.57 43.57
C GLY A 157 -4.47 40.06 44.40
N GLY A 158 -4.17 39.15 45.34
CA GLY A 158 -5.17 38.48 46.16
C GLY A 158 -4.92 38.59 47.66
N SER A 159 -5.92 38.12 48.42
CA SER A 159 -5.90 37.98 49.89
C SER A 159 -4.89 36.93 50.39
N ASP A 160 -4.25 36.21 49.46
CA ASP A 160 -3.13 35.32 49.73
C ASP A 160 -1.81 36.06 49.92
N ASN A 161 -1.81 37.41 49.84
CA ASN A 161 -0.65 38.29 49.94
C ASN A 161 0.41 38.03 48.85
N VAL A 162 0.00 37.43 47.72
CA VAL A 162 0.88 37.15 46.59
C VAL A 162 0.42 37.96 45.38
N LEU A 163 1.39 38.50 44.62
CA LEU A 163 1.17 39.00 43.26
C LEU A 163 1.55 37.91 42.27
N LYS A 164 0.66 37.63 41.31
CA LYS A 164 0.91 36.68 40.23
C LYS A 164 0.92 37.39 38.89
N ILE A 165 1.84 36.97 38.03
CA ILE A 165 1.98 37.47 36.67
C ILE A 165 1.62 36.33 35.73
N TRP A 166 0.74 36.63 34.79
CA TRP A 166 0.24 35.69 33.79
C TRP A 166 0.62 36.16 32.41
N ASP A 167 0.85 35.22 31.50
CA ASP A 167 0.93 35.52 30.07
C ASP A 167 -0.49 35.69 29.54
N ALA A 168 -0.75 36.83 28.90
CA ALA A 168 -2.06 37.18 28.35
C ALA A 168 -2.10 37.04 26.84
N ARG A 169 -1.00 36.61 26.21
CA ARG A 169 -0.97 36.36 24.78
C ARG A 169 -2.03 35.30 24.47
N PRO A 170 -2.96 35.57 23.53
CA PRO A 170 -3.75 34.51 22.97
C PRO A 170 -2.78 33.48 22.40
N ILE A 171 -3.17 32.21 22.51
CA ILE A 171 -2.42 31.12 21.92
C ILE A 171 -2.66 31.18 20.41
N GLU A 172 -2.05 32.17 19.75
CA GLU A 172 -2.06 32.31 18.31
C GLU A 172 -1.00 31.38 17.73
N GLY A 173 -1.43 30.20 17.30
CA GLY A 173 -0.71 29.40 16.31
C GLY A 173 -0.77 30.12 14.96
N GLN A 174 0.38 30.23 14.31
CA GLN A 174 0.52 30.75 12.95
C GLN A 174 -0.30 29.89 11.98
N HIS A 175 -1.08 30.56 11.13
CA HIS A 175 -1.62 30.14 9.82
C HIS A 175 -2.04 28.69 9.60
#